data_AF-A0A842TVD5-F1
#
_entry.id   AF-A0A842TVD5-F1
#
_cell.length_a   1.000
_cell.length_b   1.000
_cell.length_c   1.000
_cell.angle_alpha   90.00
_cell.angle_beta   90.00
_cell.angle_gamma   90.00
#
_symmetry.space_group_name_H-M   'P 1'
#
loop_
_entity.id
_entity.type
_entity.pdbx_description
1 polymer ?
#
loop_
_entity_poly.entity_id
_entity_poly.type
_entity_poly.pdbx_seq_one_letter_code
_entity_poly.pdbx_strand_id
1 'polypeptide(L)'
;MEEPDWEKIQSKPDKKHKVLGSYLLDRKKKIVMLEAELKKAKILTQESNAKVKELEEKLKTLEETYKNKLEEQNKIIEENDKTISDLKLEINSKENKINELKSAVEGVKSSVDLVKQDIAKKEEIISKKEAIISEKDKALSEKENEINSLQDQISQLNQQIAELQPKVQEKENELINMMKDNDELLNEIRQYEEKLKALEAQLQAGTESEGVIEQKEQEINNIKSALQEKDEKIEALNNKISELNQQLESSQPAPKPQAQPQAQPQAQPQQPQQPQQPQQPQQQPATQGGQQLLGEQPSQPTKPKTQYQPVPQELKTKPQTQTSSSAQPTSKEDGLDVWVCPKCGSKRVVEETDKSKILYMAAGRPIYAKKHRCLECSTEWH
;
A
#
# COMPACT_ATOMS: atom_id res chain seq x y z
N MET A 1 -70.96 119.15 -103.22
CA MET A 1 -72.41 119.02 -102.94
C MET A 1 -72.62 119.54 -101.53
N GLU A 2 -73.65 120.36 -101.30
CA GLU A 2 -73.96 120.83 -99.94
C GLU A 2 -74.57 119.68 -99.14
N GLU A 3 -74.05 119.42 -97.93
CA GLU A 3 -74.71 118.52 -96.99
C GLU A 3 -75.92 119.21 -96.33
N PRO A 4 -76.99 118.47 -95.97
CA PRO A 4 -78.09 119.04 -95.21
C PRO A 4 -77.63 119.53 -93.83
N ASP A 5 -78.07 120.73 -93.46
CA ASP A 5 -77.88 121.30 -92.13
C ASP A 5 -78.72 120.54 -91.09
N TRP A 6 -78.15 119.44 -90.57
CA TRP A 6 -78.85 118.52 -89.69
C TRP A 6 -79.21 119.14 -88.33
N GLU A 7 -78.45 120.10 -87.81
CA GLU A 7 -78.80 120.81 -86.56
C GLU A 7 -80.03 121.71 -86.75
N LYS A 8 -80.15 122.39 -87.89
CA LYS A 8 -81.31 123.23 -88.26
C LYS A 8 -82.55 122.41 -88.65
N ILE A 9 -82.37 121.16 -89.08
CA ILE A 9 -83.44 120.18 -89.24
C ILE A 9 -83.89 119.66 -87.87
N GLN A 10 -82.95 119.19 -87.03
CA GLN A 10 -83.21 118.60 -85.72
C GLN A 10 -83.86 119.59 -84.73
N SER A 11 -83.51 120.88 -84.82
CA SER A 11 -84.13 121.93 -83.99
C SER A 11 -85.53 122.35 -84.46
N LYS A 12 -85.97 121.98 -85.67
CA LYS A 12 -87.29 122.33 -86.26
C LYS A 12 -87.83 121.18 -87.13
N PRO A 13 -88.17 120.01 -86.54
CA PRO A 13 -88.52 118.79 -87.28
C PRO A 13 -89.84 118.92 -88.06
N ASP A 14 -90.82 119.70 -87.57
CA ASP A 14 -92.16 119.80 -88.17
C ASP A 14 -92.23 120.66 -89.44
N LYS A 15 -91.10 121.24 -89.88
CA LYS A 15 -91.02 122.05 -91.09
C LYS A 15 -90.52 121.24 -92.29
N LYS A 16 -91.10 121.49 -93.47
CA LYS A 16 -90.72 120.82 -94.72
C LYS A 16 -89.35 121.33 -95.22
N HIS A 17 -88.28 120.65 -94.84
CA HIS A 17 -86.94 120.88 -95.37
C HIS A 17 -86.76 120.13 -96.70
N LYS A 18 -86.20 120.79 -97.73
CA LYS A 18 -85.84 120.12 -99.00
C LYS A 18 -84.48 119.44 -98.84
N VAL A 19 -84.44 118.12 -99.04
CA VAL A 19 -83.20 117.33 -99.06
C VAL A 19 -83.05 116.65 -100.42
N LEU A 20 -81.83 116.61 -100.95
CA LEU A 20 -81.51 115.91 -102.19
C LEU A 20 -81.73 114.39 -102.04
N GLY A 21 -82.56 113.82 -102.94
CA GLY A 21 -82.86 112.39 -102.94
C GLY A 21 -81.62 111.50 -103.11
N SER A 22 -80.61 111.98 -103.85
CA SER A 22 -79.30 111.32 -103.96
C SER A 22 -78.58 111.21 -102.61
N TYR A 23 -78.54 112.30 -101.83
CA TYR A 23 -77.93 112.29 -100.49
C TYR A 23 -78.66 111.33 -99.54
N LEU A 24 -80.00 111.28 -99.60
CA LEU A 24 -80.78 110.30 -98.82
C LEU A 24 -80.50 108.85 -99.27
N LEU A 25 -80.34 108.60 -100.58
CA LEU A 25 -79.98 107.30 -101.12
C LEU A 25 -78.56 106.89 -100.71
N ASP A 26 -77.57 107.78 -100.74
CA ASP A 26 -76.20 107.48 -100.33
C ASP A 26 -76.07 107.32 -98.81
N ARG A 27 -76.82 108.10 -98.01
CA ARG A 27 -76.96 107.85 -96.57
C ARG A 27 -77.62 106.49 -96.30
N LYS A 28 -78.63 106.10 -97.08
CA LYS A 28 -79.25 104.76 -97.02
C LYS A 28 -78.25 103.65 -97.39
N LYS A 29 -77.43 103.82 -98.44
CA LYS A 29 -76.33 102.89 -98.76
C LYS A 29 -75.36 102.77 -97.58
N LYS A 30 -74.92 103.89 -96.99
CA LYS A 30 -74.01 103.90 -95.84
C LYS A 30 -74.62 103.22 -94.61
N ILE A 31 -75.92 103.41 -94.35
CA ILE A 31 -76.64 102.69 -93.29
C ILE A 31 -76.67 101.18 -93.58
N VAL A 32 -77.00 100.75 -94.80
CA VAL A 32 -77.02 99.31 -95.17
C VAL A 32 -75.62 98.68 -95.08
N MET A 33 -74.55 99.41 -95.42
CA MET A 33 -73.17 98.93 -95.24
C MET A 33 -72.81 98.81 -93.76
N LEU A 34 -73.09 99.83 -92.95
CA LEU A 34 -72.86 99.81 -91.50
C LEU A 34 -73.70 98.73 -90.79
N GLU A 35 -74.93 98.46 -91.26
CA GLU A 35 -75.75 97.34 -90.77
C GLU A 35 -75.15 95.97 -91.13
N ALA A 36 -74.56 95.84 -92.32
CA ALA A 36 -73.88 94.61 -92.73
C ALA A 36 -72.57 94.39 -91.94
N GLU A 37 -71.81 95.46 -91.70
CA GLU A 37 -70.61 95.45 -90.83
C GLU A 37 -70.99 95.15 -89.38
N LEU A 38 -72.05 95.76 -88.84
CA LEU A 38 -72.57 95.47 -87.50
C LEU A 38 -73.07 94.02 -87.37
N LYS A 39 -73.68 93.45 -88.43
CA LYS A 39 -74.05 92.03 -88.47
C LYS A 39 -72.81 91.12 -88.44
N LYS A 40 -71.79 91.42 -89.27
CA LYS A 40 -70.50 90.68 -89.26
C LYS A 40 -69.83 90.76 -87.89
N ALA A 41 -69.76 91.95 -87.29
CA ALA A 41 -69.19 92.17 -85.96
C ALA A 41 -69.94 91.38 -84.89
N LYS A 42 -71.28 91.40 -84.88
CA LYS A 42 -72.11 90.62 -83.96
C LYS A 42 -71.87 89.12 -84.07
N ILE A 43 -71.76 88.58 -85.30
CA ILE A 43 -71.44 87.17 -85.53
C ILE A 43 -70.04 86.83 -85.00
N LEU A 44 -69.04 87.65 -85.32
CA LEU A 44 -67.67 87.48 -84.82
C LEU A 44 -67.60 87.52 -83.28
N THR A 45 -68.34 88.43 -82.63
CA THR A 45 -68.45 88.48 -81.17
C THR A 45 -69.17 87.26 -80.61
N GLN A 46 -70.21 86.75 -81.26
CA GLN A 46 -70.89 85.51 -80.85
C GLN A 46 -69.97 84.29 -80.96
N GLU A 47 -69.23 84.13 -82.05
CA GLU A 47 -68.22 83.09 -82.22
C GLU A 47 -67.08 83.19 -81.19
N SER A 48 -66.61 84.41 -80.92
CA SER A 48 -65.57 84.66 -79.91
C SER A 48 -66.07 84.30 -78.51
N ASN A 49 -67.29 84.72 -78.15
CA ASN A 49 -67.90 84.39 -76.86
C ASN A 49 -68.17 82.88 -76.70
N ALA A 50 -68.48 82.16 -77.79
CA ALA A 50 -68.60 80.71 -77.77
C ALA A 50 -67.23 80.03 -77.50
N LYS A 51 -66.17 80.48 -78.19
CA LYS A 51 -64.79 80.01 -77.98
C LYS A 51 -64.27 80.32 -76.56
N VAL A 52 -64.62 81.49 -76.01
CA VAL A 52 -64.30 81.85 -74.61
C VAL A 52 -64.94 80.85 -73.64
N LYS A 53 -66.24 80.55 -73.78
CA LYS A 53 -66.90 79.54 -72.93
C LYS A 53 -66.30 78.15 -73.06
N GLU A 54 -65.99 77.71 -74.28
CA GLU A 54 -65.32 76.43 -74.53
C GLU A 54 -63.95 76.37 -73.84
N LEU A 55 -63.21 77.47 -73.81
CA LEU A 55 -61.94 77.59 -73.09
C LEU A 55 -62.12 77.68 -71.57
N GLU A 56 -63.15 78.35 -71.06
CA GLU A 56 -63.50 78.38 -69.63
C GLU A 56 -63.86 76.98 -69.11
N GLU A 57 -64.64 76.20 -69.85
CA GLU A 57 -64.99 74.81 -69.51
C GLU A 57 -63.77 73.88 -69.56
N LYS A 58 -62.89 74.06 -70.56
CA LYS A 58 -61.61 73.34 -70.66
C LYS A 58 -60.62 73.72 -69.54
N LEU A 59 -60.55 74.99 -69.16
CA LEU A 59 -59.73 75.45 -68.04
C LEU A 59 -60.22 74.80 -66.74
N LYS A 60 -61.52 74.89 -66.44
CA LYS A 60 -62.12 74.34 -65.22
C LYS A 60 -61.95 72.83 -65.09
N THR A 61 -62.11 72.09 -66.19
CA THR A 61 -61.89 70.62 -66.19
C THR A 61 -60.42 70.27 -66.01
N LEU A 62 -59.50 71.07 -66.55
CA LEU A 62 -58.06 70.91 -66.36
C LEU A 62 -57.63 71.25 -64.92
N GLU A 63 -58.17 72.32 -64.32
CA GLU A 63 -57.95 72.71 -62.92
C GLU A 63 -58.37 71.60 -61.95
N GLU A 64 -59.59 71.07 -62.09
CA GLU A 64 -60.08 69.98 -61.25
C GLU A 64 -59.26 68.69 -61.45
N THR A 65 -58.77 68.42 -62.67
CA THR A 65 -57.88 67.29 -62.96
C THR A 65 -56.52 67.44 -62.24
N TYR A 66 -55.90 68.63 -62.27
CA TYR A 66 -54.65 68.87 -61.55
C TYR A 66 -54.83 68.86 -60.04
N LYS A 67 -55.93 69.41 -59.53
CA LYS A 67 -56.30 69.37 -58.10
C LYS A 67 -56.42 67.92 -57.59
N ASN A 68 -57.16 67.07 -58.30
CA ASN A 68 -57.30 65.65 -57.93
C ASN A 68 -55.96 64.90 -57.99
N LYS A 69 -55.11 65.20 -58.98
CA LYS A 69 -53.76 64.64 -59.06
C LYS A 69 -52.87 65.09 -57.90
N LEU A 70 -52.98 66.34 -57.45
CA LEU A 70 -52.22 66.88 -56.34
C LEU A 70 -52.68 66.28 -55.00
N GLU A 71 -53.99 66.08 -54.81
CA GLU A 71 -54.52 65.37 -53.63
C GLU A 71 -54.01 63.92 -53.56
N GLU A 72 -53.99 63.21 -54.70
CA GLU A 72 -53.45 61.85 -54.79
C GLU A 72 -51.95 61.79 -54.51
N GLN A 73 -51.18 62.74 -55.05
CA GLN A 73 -49.74 62.85 -54.76
C GLN A 73 -49.48 63.13 -53.26
N ASN A 74 -50.31 63.92 -52.59
CA ASN A 74 -50.19 64.17 -51.16
C ASN A 74 -50.43 62.90 -50.32
N LYS A 75 -51.45 62.09 -50.66
CA LYS A 75 -51.71 60.80 -49.98
C LYS A 75 -50.52 59.84 -50.12
N ILE A 76 -49.97 59.74 -51.34
CA ILE A 76 -48.77 58.93 -51.60
C ILE A 76 -47.57 59.44 -50.81
N ILE A 77 -47.41 60.76 -50.63
CA ILE A 77 -46.35 61.33 -49.77
C ILE A 77 -46.57 60.93 -48.30
N GLU A 78 -47.79 61.08 -47.77
CA GLU A 78 -48.10 60.68 -46.37
C GLU A 78 -47.88 59.19 -46.10
N GLU A 79 -48.17 58.30 -47.05
CA GLU A 79 -47.92 56.86 -46.93
C GLU A 79 -46.42 56.51 -47.01
N ASN A 80 -45.66 57.21 -47.86
CA ASN A 80 -44.21 57.09 -47.90
C ASN A 80 -43.56 57.61 -46.62
N ASP A 81 -43.99 58.75 -46.07
CA ASP A 81 -43.45 59.30 -44.82
C ASP A 81 -43.69 58.39 -43.62
N LYS A 82 -44.87 57.74 -43.54
CA LYS A 82 -45.15 56.68 -42.54
C LYS A 82 -44.19 55.51 -42.71
N THR A 83 -44.09 54.97 -43.92
CA THR A 83 -43.16 53.85 -44.25
C THR A 83 -41.70 54.20 -43.91
N ILE A 84 -41.26 55.42 -44.21
CA ILE A 84 -39.92 55.93 -43.90
C ILE A 84 -39.71 56.06 -42.38
N SER A 85 -40.74 56.45 -41.63
CA SER A 85 -40.69 56.50 -40.15
C SER A 85 -40.54 55.10 -39.55
N ASP A 86 -41.35 54.14 -39.99
CA ASP A 86 -41.34 52.77 -39.47
C ASP A 86 -40.00 52.07 -39.79
N LEU A 87 -39.47 52.25 -41.01
CA LEU A 87 -38.15 51.73 -41.38
C LEU A 87 -37.02 52.35 -40.55
N LYS A 88 -37.09 53.65 -40.18
CA LYS A 88 -36.11 54.27 -39.28
C LYS A 88 -36.15 53.65 -37.88
N LEU A 89 -37.34 53.35 -37.35
CA LEU A 89 -37.50 52.68 -36.06
C LEU A 89 -36.95 51.24 -36.11
N GLU A 90 -37.19 50.51 -37.19
CA GLU A 90 -36.66 49.16 -37.38
C GLU A 90 -35.12 49.15 -37.51
N ILE A 91 -34.55 50.12 -38.24
CA ILE A 91 -33.09 50.31 -38.35
C ILE A 91 -32.47 50.58 -36.98
N ASN A 92 -33.01 51.52 -36.21
CA ASN A 92 -32.51 51.83 -34.87
C ASN A 92 -32.58 50.60 -33.93
N SER A 93 -33.65 49.81 -34.02
CA SER A 93 -33.80 48.55 -33.27
C SER A 93 -32.74 47.51 -33.64
N LYS A 94 -32.50 47.33 -34.96
CA LYS A 94 -31.46 46.43 -35.48
C LYS A 94 -30.04 46.90 -35.10
N GLU A 95 -29.77 48.20 -35.13
CA GLU A 95 -28.46 48.76 -34.76
C GLU A 95 -28.18 48.59 -33.26
N ASN A 96 -29.16 48.84 -32.39
CA ASN A 96 -29.06 48.52 -30.97
C ASN A 96 -28.75 47.02 -30.76
N LYS A 97 -29.45 46.13 -31.46
CA LYS A 97 -29.23 44.68 -31.33
C LYS A 97 -27.86 44.24 -31.85
N ILE A 98 -27.35 44.86 -32.91
CA ILE A 98 -25.97 44.67 -33.40
C ILE A 98 -24.96 45.08 -32.33
N ASN A 99 -25.20 46.18 -31.61
CA ASN A 99 -24.28 46.66 -30.58
C ASN A 99 -24.33 45.80 -29.30
N GLU A 100 -25.50 45.27 -28.90
CA GLU A 100 -25.57 44.22 -27.86
C GLU A 100 -24.75 42.97 -28.24
N LEU A 101 -24.90 42.50 -29.49
CA LEU A 101 -24.23 41.29 -29.98
C LEU A 101 -22.70 41.47 -30.07
N LYS A 102 -22.20 42.65 -30.44
CA LYS A 102 -20.76 42.98 -30.38
C LYS A 102 -20.23 42.83 -28.94
N SER A 103 -20.87 43.48 -27.97
CA SER A 103 -20.49 43.42 -26.56
C SER A 103 -20.52 42.00 -26.00
N ALA A 104 -21.52 41.20 -26.39
CA ALA A 104 -21.60 39.79 -26.02
C ALA A 104 -20.45 38.95 -26.63
N VAL A 105 -20.10 39.16 -27.89
CA VAL A 105 -18.96 38.50 -28.56
C VAL A 105 -17.62 38.89 -27.92
N GLU A 106 -17.43 40.14 -27.52
CA GLU A 106 -16.24 40.60 -26.82
C GLU A 106 -16.10 39.98 -25.42
N GLY A 107 -17.21 39.86 -24.68
CA GLY A 107 -17.27 39.14 -23.39
C GLY A 107 -16.95 37.66 -23.53
N VAL A 108 -17.53 36.97 -24.54
CA VAL A 108 -17.23 35.57 -24.84
C VAL A 108 -15.77 35.38 -25.25
N LYS A 109 -15.20 36.28 -26.07
CA LYS A 109 -13.78 36.25 -26.45
C LYS A 109 -12.87 36.33 -25.23
N SER A 110 -13.14 37.28 -24.33
CA SER A 110 -12.38 37.46 -23.08
C SER A 110 -12.43 36.21 -22.19
N SER A 111 -13.61 35.59 -22.08
CA SER A 111 -13.79 34.31 -21.37
C SER A 111 -12.99 33.17 -22.01
N VAL A 112 -13.04 33.04 -23.34
CA VAL A 112 -12.27 32.04 -24.11
C VAL A 112 -10.76 32.20 -23.90
N ASP A 113 -10.25 33.43 -23.88
CA ASP A 113 -8.81 33.68 -23.70
C ASP A 113 -8.34 33.41 -22.26
N LEU A 114 -9.19 33.65 -21.24
CA LEU A 114 -8.95 33.18 -19.86
C LEU A 114 -8.92 31.65 -19.76
N VAL A 115 -9.89 30.96 -20.39
CA VAL A 115 -9.95 29.49 -20.40
C VAL A 115 -8.72 28.87 -21.07
N LYS A 116 -8.22 29.44 -22.17
CA LYS A 116 -6.94 29.02 -22.78
C LYS A 116 -5.77 29.15 -21.81
N GLN A 117 -5.69 30.28 -21.08
CA GLN A 117 -4.61 30.50 -20.12
C GLN A 117 -4.63 29.48 -18.98
N ASP A 118 -5.82 29.10 -18.51
CA ASP A 118 -6.00 28.09 -17.46
C ASP A 118 -5.80 26.64 -17.96
N ILE A 119 -6.03 26.37 -19.24
CA ILE A 119 -5.64 25.10 -19.88
C ILE A 119 -4.12 24.99 -19.90
N ALA A 120 -3.40 26.00 -20.40
CA ALA A 120 -1.94 25.99 -20.47
C ALA A 120 -1.27 25.81 -19.08
N LYS A 121 -1.80 26.48 -18.03
CA LYS A 121 -1.35 26.25 -16.64
C LYS A 121 -1.55 24.81 -16.18
N LYS A 122 -2.67 24.17 -16.57
CA LYS A 122 -2.97 22.77 -16.20
C LYS A 122 -2.08 21.79 -16.95
N GLU A 123 -1.79 22.04 -18.23
CA GLU A 123 -0.85 21.25 -19.04
C GLU A 123 0.56 21.30 -18.44
N GLU A 124 1.04 22.47 -18.03
CA GLU A 124 2.33 22.63 -17.33
C GLU A 124 2.37 21.84 -16.00
N ILE A 125 1.28 21.86 -15.23
CA ILE A 125 1.15 21.10 -13.97
C ILE A 125 1.08 19.59 -14.22
N ILE A 126 0.46 19.14 -15.31
CA ILE A 126 0.40 17.73 -15.70
C ILE A 126 1.81 17.25 -16.08
N SER A 127 2.51 17.95 -16.97
CA SER A 127 3.88 17.60 -17.38
C SER A 127 4.85 17.52 -16.20
N LYS A 128 4.75 18.45 -15.24
CA LYS A 128 5.52 18.41 -13.98
C LYS A 128 5.20 17.18 -13.11
N LYS A 129 3.95 16.71 -13.09
CA LYS A 129 3.55 15.49 -12.36
C LYS A 129 4.03 14.22 -13.07
N GLU A 130 3.96 14.18 -14.39
CA GLU A 130 4.45 13.06 -15.20
C GLU A 130 5.96 12.85 -15.03
N ALA A 131 6.74 13.95 -14.99
CA ALA A 131 8.16 13.89 -14.67
C ALA A 131 8.43 13.30 -13.27
N ILE A 132 7.72 13.79 -12.24
CA ILE A 132 7.83 13.28 -10.86
C ILE A 132 7.44 11.79 -10.77
N ILE A 133 6.40 11.35 -11.50
CA ILE A 133 6.02 9.93 -11.56
C ILE A 133 7.16 9.10 -12.17
N SER A 134 7.72 9.52 -13.31
CA SER A 134 8.85 8.83 -13.94
C SER A 134 10.10 8.74 -13.04
N GLU A 135 10.37 9.77 -12.22
CA GLU A 135 11.43 9.71 -11.20
C GLU A 135 11.11 8.71 -10.08
N LYS A 136 9.86 8.61 -9.64
CA LYS A 136 9.43 7.64 -8.62
C LYS A 136 9.44 6.21 -9.12
N ASP A 137 9.04 5.97 -10.37
CA ASP A 137 9.05 4.63 -10.97
C ASP A 137 10.49 4.10 -11.11
N LYS A 138 11.44 4.96 -11.49
CA LYS A 138 12.88 4.62 -11.49
C LYS A 138 13.39 4.28 -10.09
N ALA A 139 13.12 5.13 -9.10
CA ALA A 139 13.53 4.89 -7.73
C ALA A 139 12.90 3.63 -7.12
N LEU A 140 11.68 3.28 -7.51
CA LEU A 140 11.05 2.00 -7.13
C LEU A 140 11.76 0.81 -7.76
N SER A 141 12.07 0.86 -9.06
CA SER A 141 12.83 -0.21 -9.74
C SER A 141 14.24 -0.38 -9.17
N GLU A 142 14.93 0.71 -8.82
CA GLU A 142 16.22 0.67 -8.11
C GLU A 142 16.10 -0.06 -6.75
N LYS A 143 15.04 0.21 -5.98
CA LYS A 143 14.79 -0.47 -4.70
C LYS A 143 14.33 -1.92 -4.85
N GLU A 144 13.61 -2.27 -5.90
CA GLU A 144 13.25 -3.66 -6.22
C GLU A 144 14.51 -4.49 -6.54
N ASN A 145 15.43 -3.92 -7.32
CA ASN A 145 16.74 -4.55 -7.59
C ASN A 145 17.60 -4.71 -6.32
N GLU A 146 17.63 -3.72 -5.43
CA GLU A 146 18.32 -3.81 -4.13
C GLU A 146 17.71 -4.90 -3.24
N ILE A 147 16.38 -4.99 -3.17
CA ILE A 147 15.66 -6.05 -2.43
C ILE A 147 16.01 -7.44 -2.97
N ASN A 148 16.01 -7.62 -4.29
CA ASN A 148 16.36 -8.91 -4.91
C ASN A 148 17.82 -9.30 -4.58
N SER A 149 18.77 -8.37 -4.67
CA SER A 149 20.17 -8.63 -4.32
C SER A 149 20.36 -8.99 -2.83
N LEU A 150 19.60 -8.39 -1.93
CA LEU A 150 19.60 -8.74 -0.51
C LEU A 150 18.97 -10.12 -0.25
N GLN A 151 17.93 -10.50 -1.00
CA GLN A 151 17.34 -11.85 -0.92
C GLN A 151 18.34 -12.93 -1.39
N ASP A 152 19.08 -12.68 -2.47
CA ASP A 152 20.15 -13.58 -2.94
C ASP A 152 21.25 -13.75 -1.88
N GLN A 153 21.70 -12.66 -1.26
CA GLN A 153 22.69 -12.71 -0.17
C GLN A 153 22.18 -13.50 1.05
N ILE A 154 20.93 -13.29 1.45
CA ILE A 154 20.29 -14.07 2.53
C ILE A 154 20.20 -15.56 2.16
N SER A 155 19.89 -15.88 0.90
CA SER A 155 19.86 -17.26 0.40
C SER A 155 21.24 -17.93 0.50
N GLN A 156 22.30 -17.24 0.06
CA GLN A 156 23.69 -17.73 0.14
C GLN A 156 24.16 -17.92 1.60
N LEU A 157 23.85 -16.98 2.49
CA LEU A 157 24.19 -17.11 3.92
C LEU A 157 23.45 -18.29 4.58
N ASN A 158 22.18 -18.52 4.26
CA ASN A 158 21.43 -19.68 4.74
C ASN A 158 22.02 -21.02 4.23
N GLN A 159 22.52 -21.07 3.00
CA GLN A 159 23.25 -22.23 2.47
C GLN A 159 24.56 -22.47 3.24
N GLN A 160 25.36 -21.43 3.48
CA GLN A 160 26.59 -21.53 4.27
C GLN A 160 26.32 -22.01 5.71
N ILE A 161 25.26 -21.53 6.35
CA ILE A 161 24.83 -22.01 7.68
C ILE A 161 24.47 -23.51 7.62
N ALA A 162 23.69 -23.93 6.62
CA ALA A 162 23.31 -25.33 6.44
C ALA A 162 24.50 -26.25 6.13
N GLU A 163 25.56 -25.75 5.48
CA GLU A 163 26.81 -26.48 5.27
C GLU A 163 27.72 -26.55 6.51
N LEU A 164 27.68 -25.55 7.38
CA LEU A 164 28.52 -25.47 8.58
C LEU A 164 27.92 -26.27 9.74
N GLN A 165 26.59 -26.28 9.88
CA GLN A 165 25.88 -26.99 10.95
C GLN A 165 26.27 -28.48 11.10
N PRO A 166 26.30 -29.32 10.03
CA PRO A 166 26.74 -30.71 10.16
C PRO A 166 28.23 -30.85 10.47
N LYS A 167 29.09 -29.91 10.03
CA LYS A 167 30.53 -29.92 10.33
C LYS A 167 30.80 -29.60 11.81
N VAL A 168 29.99 -28.73 12.42
CA VAL A 168 30.02 -28.49 13.88
C VAL A 168 29.61 -29.76 14.61
N GLN A 169 28.49 -30.39 14.22
CA GLN A 169 28.01 -31.62 14.83
C GLN A 169 28.99 -32.80 14.67
N GLU A 170 29.71 -32.89 13.55
CA GLU A 170 30.80 -33.84 13.33
C GLU A 170 31.93 -33.64 14.35
N LYS A 171 32.38 -32.39 14.55
CA LYS A 171 33.44 -32.07 15.53
C LYS A 171 33.00 -32.21 16.99
N GLU A 172 31.73 -31.98 17.30
CA GLU A 172 31.17 -32.32 18.62
C GLU A 172 31.21 -33.84 18.88
N ASN A 173 30.89 -34.66 17.88
CA ASN A 173 30.98 -36.13 17.99
C ASN A 173 32.43 -36.63 18.09
N GLU A 174 33.37 -36.06 17.32
CA GLU A 174 34.80 -36.36 17.46
C GLU A 174 35.30 -36.05 18.89
N LEU A 175 34.94 -34.89 19.43
CA LEU A 175 35.32 -34.49 20.78
C LEU A 175 34.76 -35.45 21.85
N ILE A 176 33.48 -35.84 21.73
CA ILE A 176 32.85 -36.82 22.63
C ILE A 176 33.56 -38.17 22.60
N ASN A 177 34.04 -38.61 21.44
CA ASN A 177 34.79 -39.87 21.35
C ASN A 177 36.20 -39.74 21.94
N MET A 178 36.95 -38.68 21.62
CA MET A 178 38.25 -38.41 22.25
C MET A 178 38.15 -38.28 23.78
N MET A 179 37.03 -37.80 24.33
CA MET A 179 36.81 -37.79 25.77
C MET A 179 36.67 -39.21 26.36
N LYS A 180 35.95 -40.12 25.69
CA LYS A 180 35.87 -41.54 26.12
C LYS A 180 37.23 -42.22 26.03
N ASP A 181 37.96 -42.01 24.94
CA ASP A 181 39.30 -42.60 24.76
C ASP A 181 40.25 -42.17 25.90
N ASN A 182 40.15 -40.92 26.35
CA ASN A 182 40.88 -40.42 27.53
C ASN A 182 40.39 -41.05 28.84
N ASP A 183 39.08 -41.21 29.06
CA ASP A 183 38.53 -41.86 30.24
C ASP A 183 38.92 -43.35 30.32
N GLU A 184 38.96 -44.05 29.18
CA GLU A 184 39.44 -45.44 29.08
C GLU A 184 40.94 -45.54 29.39
N LEU A 185 41.78 -44.68 28.79
CA LEU A 185 43.22 -44.62 29.09
C LEU A 185 43.50 -44.25 30.57
N LEU A 186 42.73 -43.35 31.17
CA LEU A 186 42.82 -43.03 32.61
C LEU A 186 42.47 -44.23 33.49
N ASN A 187 41.53 -45.08 33.04
CA ASN A 187 41.19 -46.31 33.73
C ASN A 187 42.24 -47.43 33.55
N GLU A 188 42.88 -47.52 32.37
CA GLU A 188 44.05 -48.39 32.18
C GLU A 188 45.23 -47.96 33.06
N ILE A 189 45.55 -46.67 33.10
CA ILE A 189 46.62 -46.11 33.95
C ILE A 189 46.40 -46.52 35.41
N ARG A 190 45.19 -46.35 35.96
CA ARG A 190 44.87 -46.79 37.34
C ARG A 190 45.09 -48.29 37.55
N GLN A 191 44.70 -49.13 36.59
CA GLN A 191 44.98 -50.58 36.69
C GLN A 191 46.48 -50.90 36.63
N TYR A 192 47.29 -50.11 35.93
CA TYR A 192 48.75 -50.25 35.94
C TYR A 192 49.38 -49.73 37.24
N GLU A 193 48.87 -48.64 37.81
CA GLU A 193 49.26 -48.14 39.14
C GLU A 193 48.97 -49.18 40.24
N GLU A 194 47.80 -49.81 40.23
CA GLU A 194 47.46 -50.91 41.17
C GLU A 194 48.37 -52.13 40.99
N LYS A 195 48.68 -52.52 39.74
CA LYS A 195 49.61 -53.64 39.44
C LYS A 195 51.04 -53.32 39.88
N LEU A 196 51.52 -52.10 39.67
CA LEU A 196 52.82 -51.63 40.15
C LEU A 196 52.89 -51.71 41.67
N LYS A 197 51.91 -51.14 42.38
CA LYS A 197 51.83 -51.18 43.84
C LYS A 197 51.77 -52.62 44.40
N ALA A 198 51.13 -53.54 43.69
CA ALA A 198 51.11 -54.96 44.07
C ALA A 198 52.49 -55.63 43.87
N LEU A 199 53.22 -55.28 42.80
CA LEU A 199 54.58 -55.77 42.55
C LEU A 199 55.60 -55.17 43.54
N GLU A 200 55.46 -53.88 43.89
CA GLU A 200 56.27 -53.22 44.94
C GLU A 200 56.10 -53.94 46.29
N ALA A 201 54.86 -54.27 46.68
CA ALA A 201 54.59 -55.04 47.89
C ALA A 201 55.17 -56.47 47.85
N GLN A 202 55.16 -57.12 46.69
CA GLN A 202 55.82 -58.43 46.51
C GLN A 202 57.35 -58.34 46.60
N LEU A 203 57.96 -57.30 46.04
CA LEU A 203 59.40 -57.04 46.16
C LEU A 203 59.78 -56.78 47.62
N GLN A 204 59.01 -55.96 48.34
CA GLN A 204 59.24 -55.73 49.78
C GLN A 204 59.17 -57.04 50.58
N ALA A 205 58.11 -57.83 50.40
CA ALA A 205 57.98 -59.13 51.07
C ALA A 205 59.11 -60.12 50.69
N GLY A 206 59.66 -60.01 49.48
CA GLY A 206 60.89 -60.67 49.06
C GLY A 206 62.10 -60.28 49.89
N THR A 207 62.37 -58.97 50.04
CA THR A 207 63.49 -58.47 50.86
C THR A 207 63.33 -58.78 52.36
N GLU A 208 62.09 -58.79 52.88
CA GLU A 208 61.80 -59.24 54.25
C GLU A 208 62.11 -60.74 54.42
N SER A 209 61.78 -61.56 53.41
CA SER A 209 62.10 -62.99 53.38
C SER A 209 63.62 -63.24 53.28
N GLU A 210 64.34 -62.43 52.50
CA GLU A 210 65.80 -62.47 52.36
C GLU A 210 66.50 -62.15 53.69
N GLY A 211 66.02 -61.13 54.42
CA GLY A 211 66.50 -60.83 55.78
C GLY A 211 66.22 -61.95 56.80
N VAL A 212 65.11 -62.67 56.67
CA VAL A 212 64.83 -63.88 57.46
C VAL A 212 65.77 -65.03 57.09
N ILE A 213 66.12 -65.19 55.80
CA ILE A 213 67.12 -66.17 55.36
C ILE A 213 68.49 -65.83 55.96
N GLU A 214 68.94 -64.57 55.90
CA GLU A 214 70.21 -64.13 56.50
C GLU A 214 70.25 -64.42 58.01
N GLN A 215 69.17 -64.11 58.74
CA GLN A 215 69.05 -64.47 60.16
C GLN A 215 69.15 -65.98 60.40
N LYS A 216 68.55 -66.81 59.53
CA LYS A 216 68.63 -68.27 59.63
C LYS A 216 70.01 -68.81 59.25
N GLU A 217 70.72 -68.20 58.32
CA GLU A 217 72.12 -68.53 58.05
C GLU A 217 73.03 -68.14 59.24
N GLN A 218 72.78 -67.02 59.91
CA GLN A 218 73.47 -66.65 61.15
C GLN A 218 73.16 -67.65 62.28
N GLU A 219 71.89 -68.06 62.49
CA GLU A 219 71.54 -69.14 63.42
C GLU A 219 72.25 -70.46 63.08
N ILE A 220 72.26 -70.88 61.81
CA ILE A 220 72.92 -72.11 61.35
C ILE A 220 74.43 -72.04 61.60
N ASN A 221 75.07 -70.90 61.33
CA ASN A 221 76.50 -70.72 61.60
C ASN A 221 76.81 -70.74 63.10
N ASN A 222 75.98 -70.12 63.94
CA ASN A 222 76.11 -70.17 65.40
C ASN A 222 75.92 -71.61 65.94
N ILE A 223 74.92 -72.35 65.44
CA ILE A 223 74.68 -73.76 65.78
C ILE A 223 75.85 -74.65 65.31
N LYS A 224 76.42 -74.36 64.14
CA LYS A 224 77.58 -75.07 63.59
C LYS A 224 78.85 -74.83 64.41
N SER A 225 79.09 -73.60 64.86
CA SER A 225 80.17 -73.28 65.80
C SER A 225 79.97 -73.95 67.16
N ALA A 226 78.75 -73.96 67.69
CA ALA A 226 78.42 -74.66 68.92
C ALA A 226 78.54 -76.19 68.79
N LEU A 227 78.23 -76.76 67.61
CA LEU A 227 78.49 -78.16 67.30
C LEU A 227 79.99 -78.45 67.28
N GLN A 228 80.81 -77.62 66.62
CA GLN A 228 82.26 -77.79 66.64
C GLN A 228 82.82 -77.73 68.07
N GLU A 229 82.36 -76.79 68.91
CA GLU A 229 82.75 -76.72 70.33
C GLU A 229 82.32 -77.98 71.14
N LYS A 230 81.22 -78.63 70.73
CA LYS A 230 80.77 -79.92 71.31
C LYS A 230 81.60 -81.09 70.79
N ASP A 231 81.96 -81.11 69.51
CA ASP A 231 82.79 -82.14 68.90
C ASP A 231 84.22 -82.09 69.45
N GLU A 232 84.81 -80.89 69.60
CA GLU A 232 86.09 -80.68 70.30
C GLU A 232 86.03 -81.15 71.76
N LYS A 233 84.89 -80.94 72.45
CA LYS A 233 84.67 -81.46 73.80
C LYS A 233 84.47 -82.99 73.83
N ILE A 234 83.83 -83.56 72.81
CA ILE A 234 83.70 -85.01 72.64
C ILE A 234 85.06 -85.63 72.33
N GLU A 235 85.89 -85.00 71.52
CA GLU A 235 87.27 -85.43 71.24
C GLU A 235 88.15 -85.34 72.49
N ALA A 236 88.09 -84.23 73.25
CA ALA A 236 88.78 -84.11 74.53
C ALA A 236 88.31 -85.15 75.56
N LEU A 237 87.01 -85.46 75.61
CA LEU A 237 86.46 -86.53 76.45
C LEU A 237 86.85 -87.93 75.96
N ASN A 238 86.90 -88.17 74.65
CA ASN A 238 87.34 -89.43 74.06
C ASN A 238 88.83 -89.67 74.28
N ASN A 239 89.67 -88.64 74.17
CA ASN A 239 91.08 -88.69 74.54
C ASN A 239 91.23 -89.02 76.03
N LYS A 240 90.43 -88.42 76.91
CA LYS A 240 90.42 -88.73 78.34
C LYS A 240 89.86 -90.14 78.67
N ILE A 241 88.89 -90.64 77.90
CA ILE A 241 88.43 -92.03 77.97
C ILE A 241 89.52 -92.99 77.46
N SER A 242 90.31 -92.59 76.46
CA SER A 242 91.48 -93.34 75.98
C SER A 242 92.56 -93.41 77.07
N GLU A 243 92.90 -92.30 77.73
CA GLU A 243 93.79 -92.29 78.90
C GLU A 243 93.26 -93.19 80.03
N LEU A 244 91.96 -93.16 80.33
CA LEU A 244 91.34 -94.01 81.36
C LEU A 244 91.30 -95.49 80.97
N ASN A 245 91.08 -95.82 79.69
CA ASN A 245 91.18 -97.18 79.18
C ASN A 245 92.63 -97.68 79.22
N GLN A 246 93.60 -96.84 78.88
CA GLN A 246 95.03 -97.15 78.95
C GLN A 246 95.52 -97.31 80.40
N GLN A 247 94.89 -96.62 81.36
CA GLN A 247 95.05 -96.89 82.79
C GLN A 247 94.41 -98.24 83.20
N LEU A 248 93.22 -98.57 82.69
CA LEU A 248 92.55 -99.87 82.95
C LEU A 248 93.31 -101.07 82.38
N GLU A 249 93.90 -100.97 81.19
CA GLU A 249 94.73 -102.04 80.60
C GLU A 249 95.99 -102.36 81.43
N SER A 250 96.38 -101.49 82.37
CA SER A 250 97.52 -101.72 83.26
C SER A 250 97.24 -102.68 84.44
N SER A 251 96.04 -103.26 84.57
CA SER A 251 95.69 -104.14 85.70
C SER A 251 94.73 -105.31 85.38
N GLN A 252 95.32 -106.42 84.93
CA GLN A 252 94.82 -107.81 85.01
C GLN A 252 93.72 -108.28 84.00
N PRO A 253 93.54 -109.62 83.82
CA PRO A 253 93.38 -110.18 82.47
C PRO A 253 91.98 -110.75 82.09
N ALA A 254 91.88 -111.18 80.84
CA ALA A 254 90.65 -111.62 80.15
C ALA A 254 90.10 -113.01 80.53
N PRO A 255 88.77 -113.21 80.35
CA PRO A 255 88.18 -114.51 80.02
C PRO A 255 87.18 -114.49 78.83
N LYS A 256 86.73 -115.70 78.45
CA LYS A 256 85.59 -116.06 77.56
C LYS A 256 84.80 -117.19 78.27
N PRO A 257 83.63 -117.70 77.82
CA PRO A 257 82.54 -117.18 76.94
C PRO A 257 81.10 -117.41 77.56
N GLN A 258 80.02 -117.28 76.73
CA GLN A 258 78.71 -118.02 76.74
C GLN A 258 77.35 -117.27 76.90
N ALA A 259 76.50 -117.40 75.86
CA ALA A 259 75.04 -117.67 75.79
C ALA A 259 73.91 -116.81 76.48
N GLN A 260 73.07 -116.15 75.62
CA GLN A 260 71.57 -116.14 75.54
C GLN A 260 70.66 -115.73 76.76
N PRO A 261 69.33 -115.43 76.60
CA PRO A 261 68.49 -114.95 75.46
C PRO A 261 67.50 -113.78 75.81
N GLN A 262 66.58 -113.39 74.88
CA GLN A 262 65.32 -112.59 75.07
C GLN A 262 65.45 -111.09 75.51
N ALA A 263 64.39 -110.25 75.58
CA ALA A 263 63.39 -109.85 74.56
C ALA A 263 62.51 -108.61 74.96
N GLN A 264 62.44 -107.55 74.11
CA GLN A 264 61.39 -106.47 74.07
C GLN A 264 61.18 -105.60 75.36
N PRO A 265 60.24 -104.60 75.46
CA PRO A 265 59.23 -104.05 74.52
C PRO A 265 59.12 -102.48 74.39
N GLN A 266 58.25 -102.01 73.47
CA GLN A 266 57.38 -100.77 73.52
C GLN A 266 58.03 -99.35 73.63
N ALA A 267 57.42 -98.22 73.21
CA ALA A 267 56.20 -97.86 72.44
C ALA A 267 56.53 -96.59 71.56
N GLN A 268 55.90 -96.23 70.42
CA GLN A 268 54.47 -95.94 70.09
C GLN A 268 53.84 -94.76 70.88
N PRO A 269 52.82 -94.02 70.35
CA PRO A 269 52.08 -94.09 69.07
C PRO A 269 52.09 -92.70 68.31
N GLN A 270 51.11 -92.09 67.59
CA GLN A 270 49.70 -92.38 67.20
C GLN A 270 49.15 -91.46 66.04
N GLN A 271 48.65 -92.04 64.92
CA GLN A 271 47.39 -91.66 64.17
C GLN A 271 47.17 -90.25 63.49
N PRO A 272 46.05 -89.98 62.76
CA PRO A 272 45.35 -90.82 61.74
C PRO A 272 44.72 -90.11 60.49
N GLN A 273 44.35 -90.92 59.48
CA GLN A 273 43.10 -90.95 58.68
C GLN A 273 42.62 -89.83 57.69
N GLN A 274 42.48 -90.28 56.43
CA GLN A 274 41.42 -89.96 55.44
C GLN A 274 40.06 -90.58 55.84
N PRO A 275 38.87 -90.24 55.25
CA PRO A 275 38.55 -90.21 53.80
C PRO A 275 37.66 -88.99 53.39
N GLN A 276 36.81 -88.90 52.34
CA GLN A 276 36.23 -89.87 51.37
C GLN A 276 35.75 -89.19 50.06
N GLN A 277 35.00 -89.91 49.21
CA GLN A 277 34.34 -89.50 47.95
C GLN A 277 32.89 -90.07 47.91
N PRO A 278 31.96 -89.66 47.03
CA PRO A 278 32.00 -89.85 45.55
C PRO A 278 31.55 -88.56 44.79
N GLN A 279 30.94 -88.46 43.59
CA GLN A 279 30.40 -89.41 42.59
C GLN A 279 30.36 -88.80 41.15
N GLN A 280 29.46 -89.29 40.28
CA GLN A 280 29.23 -88.98 38.85
C GLN A 280 27.76 -89.35 38.49
N PRO A 281 27.13 -89.11 37.29
CA PRO A 281 27.74 -89.19 35.94
C PRO A 281 27.15 -88.32 34.78
N GLN A 282 27.55 -88.66 33.54
CA GLN A 282 26.87 -88.54 32.23
C GLN A 282 27.02 -87.27 31.35
N GLN A 283 26.59 -87.40 30.07
CA GLN A 283 27.11 -86.68 28.88
C GLN A 283 26.02 -86.32 27.85
N GLN A 284 26.32 -85.33 26.99
CA GLN A 284 25.75 -85.06 25.64
C GLN A 284 24.25 -84.67 25.51
N PRO A 285 23.81 -84.07 24.37
CA PRO A 285 24.49 -83.24 23.36
C PRO A 285 23.78 -81.87 23.13
N ALA A 286 24.01 -81.20 21.99
CA ALA A 286 23.64 -79.79 21.75
C ALA A 286 22.38 -79.51 20.91
N THR A 287 21.76 -78.35 21.15
CA THR A 287 20.81 -77.60 20.28
C THR A 287 21.04 -76.09 20.52
N GLN A 288 21.37 -75.29 19.50
CA GLN A 288 20.50 -74.56 18.56
C GLN A 288 19.80 -73.29 19.10
N GLY A 289 19.74 -72.25 18.25
CA GLY A 289 19.10 -70.95 18.51
C GLY A 289 20.12 -69.84 18.82
N GLY A 290 20.24 -68.73 18.09
CA GLY A 290 19.49 -68.27 16.93
C GLY A 290 18.96 -66.84 17.13
N GLN A 291 19.81 -65.84 16.97
CA GLN A 291 19.41 -64.42 17.08
C GLN A 291 18.73 -63.95 15.79
N GLN A 292 17.43 -63.58 15.83
CA GLN A 292 16.92 -62.47 15.01
C GLN A 292 15.48 -62.00 15.33
N LEU A 293 15.22 -60.73 15.00
CA LEU A 293 13.95 -60.04 14.76
C LEU A 293 13.07 -59.57 15.96
N LEU A 294 13.01 -58.23 16.05
CA LEU A 294 11.93 -57.32 16.49
C LEU A 294 11.14 -57.61 17.78
N GLY A 295 11.28 -56.69 18.74
CA GLY A 295 10.20 -56.23 19.61
C GLY A 295 10.00 -54.71 19.43
N GLU A 296 8.76 -54.26 19.23
CA GLU A 296 8.41 -52.84 19.12
C GLU A 296 7.99 -52.21 20.47
N GLN A 297 7.89 -50.88 20.47
CA GLN A 297 7.54 -49.96 21.56
C GLN A 297 8.65 -49.63 22.58
N PRO A 298 8.87 -48.33 22.79
CA PRO A 298 8.55 -47.77 24.10
C PRO A 298 7.64 -46.53 24.08
N SER A 299 6.88 -46.39 25.16
CA SER A 299 6.54 -45.21 25.97
C SER A 299 6.59 -43.77 25.40
N GLN A 300 5.61 -42.96 25.86
CA GLN A 300 5.47 -41.52 25.62
C GLN A 300 6.60 -40.67 26.29
N PRO A 301 6.66 -39.35 26.01
CA PRO A 301 5.97 -38.44 26.94
C PRO A 301 5.21 -37.24 26.34
N THR A 302 4.09 -36.92 26.98
CA THR A 302 3.49 -35.58 27.22
C THR A 302 3.31 -34.54 26.08
N LYS A 303 2.04 -34.14 25.89
CA LYS A 303 1.64 -32.75 25.52
C LYS A 303 0.53 -32.27 26.47
N PRO A 304 0.52 -31.00 26.93
CA PRO A 304 -0.51 -30.48 27.83
C PRO A 304 -1.82 -30.18 27.10
N LYS A 305 -2.96 -30.36 27.80
CA LYS A 305 -4.28 -29.87 27.37
C LYS A 305 -4.48 -28.43 27.81
N THR A 306 -5.13 -27.62 26.99
CA THR A 306 -6.05 -26.58 27.48
C THR A 306 -7.23 -26.51 26.51
N GLN A 307 -8.44 -26.54 27.05
CA GLN A 307 -9.68 -26.71 26.28
C GLN A 307 -10.64 -25.59 26.68
N TYR A 308 -10.83 -24.60 25.79
CA TYR A 308 -11.75 -23.48 26.05
C TYR A 308 -13.18 -23.84 25.64
N GLN A 309 -14.12 -23.60 26.56
CA GLN A 309 -15.56 -23.61 26.29
C GLN A 309 -16.05 -22.20 25.96
N PRO A 310 -17.06 -22.04 25.09
CA PRO A 310 -17.80 -20.79 24.94
C PRO A 310 -19.06 -20.77 25.83
N VAL A 311 -19.33 -19.64 26.51
CA VAL A 311 -20.58 -19.34 27.23
C VAL A 311 -20.98 -17.88 26.91
N PRO A 312 -22.27 -17.56 26.69
CA PRO A 312 -22.67 -16.31 26.01
C PRO A 312 -23.19 -15.20 26.96
N GLN A 313 -23.55 -14.04 26.37
CA GLN A 313 -24.69 -13.13 26.66
C GLN A 313 -25.15 -12.90 28.13
N GLU A 314 -25.57 -11.70 28.57
CA GLU A 314 -25.97 -10.44 27.93
C GLU A 314 -25.94 -9.35 29.04
N LEU A 315 -25.92 -8.04 28.73
CA LEU A 315 -26.69 -7.07 29.53
C LEU A 315 -26.94 -5.76 28.78
N LYS A 316 -28.09 -5.13 29.06
CA LYS A 316 -28.58 -3.90 28.41
C LYS A 316 -28.52 -2.73 29.39
N THR A 317 -28.12 -1.54 28.94
CA THR A 317 -28.55 -0.27 29.56
C THR A 317 -28.57 0.91 28.58
N LYS A 318 -29.74 1.56 28.52
CA LYS A 318 -30.03 2.94 28.11
C LYS A 318 -31.23 3.38 29.00
N PRO A 319 -31.61 4.67 29.08
CA PRO A 319 -31.10 5.82 28.36
C PRO A 319 -30.64 6.99 29.27
N GLN A 320 -29.98 7.98 28.68
CA GLN A 320 -30.24 9.37 29.05
C GLN A 320 -30.15 10.29 27.82
N THR A 321 -30.81 11.44 27.92
CA THR A 321 -31.17 12.29 26.78
C THR A 321 -30.26 13.52 26.71
N GLN A 322 -29.61 13.74 25.57
CA GLN A 322 -29.08 15.07 25.22
C GLN A 322 -29.47 15.40 23.78
N THR A 323 -29.96 16.63 23.60
CA THR A 323 -30.48 17.15 22.34
C THR A 323 -29.34 17.66 21.46
N SER A 324 -28.98 16.90 20.42
CA SER A 324 -28.12 17.37 19.33
C SER A 324 -28.97 17.96 18.21
N SER A 325 -28.87 19.28 17.99
CA SER A 325 -29.53 19.97 16.88
C SER A 325 -29.10 19.42 15.52
N SER A 326 -30.04 19.26 14.59
CA SER A 326 -29.75 18.91 13.20
C SER A 326 -29.19 20.12 12.45
N ALA A 327 -27.87 20.14 12.20
CA ALA A 327 -27.24 21.17 11.40
C ALA A 327 -27.55 20.96 9.90
N GLN A 328 -28.45 21.76 9.33
CA GLN A 328 -28.59 21.87 7.88
C GLN A 328 -27.53 22.86 7.32
N PRO A 329 -27.02 22.66 6.10
CA PRO A 329 -26.07 23.59 5.49
C PRO A 329 -26.73 24.96 5.29
N THR A 330 -26.09 26.01 5.80
CA THR A 330 -26.61 27.38 5.74
C THR A 330 -26.21 28.05 4.43
N SER A 331 -27.18 28.17 3.52
CA SER A 331 -27.13 28.82 2.20
C SER A 331 -26.16 28.23 1.16
N LYS A 332 -26.58 28.29 -0.10
CA LYS A 332 -25.74 27.97 -1.27
C LYS A 332 -25.22 29.27 -1.89
N GLU A 333 -23.94 29.53 -1.69
CA GLU A 333 -23.15 30.44 -2.53
C GLU A 333 -22.20 29.57 -3.38
N ASP A 334 -22.01 29.92 -4.65
CA ASP A 334 -21.09 29.28 -5.61
C ASP A 334 -21.17 27.74 -5.79
N GLY A 335 -22.28 27.11 -5.37
CA GLY A 335 -22.58 25.70 -5.66
C GLY A 335 -21.88 24.67 -4.76
N LEU A 336 -21.17 25.11 -3.71
CA LEU A 336 -20.58 24.26 -2.67
C LEU A 336 -21.39 24.38 -1.38
N ASP A 337 -21.71 23.25 -0.73
CA ASP A 337 -22.45 23.26 0.54
C ASP A 337 -21.52 23.72 1.68
N VAL A 338 -21.70 24.95 2.15
CA VAL A 338 -20.85 25.56 3.19
C VAL A 338 -21.32 25.16 4.59
N TRP A 339 -20.49 24.39 5.28
CA TRP A 339 -20.73 23.99 6.67
C TRP A 339 -20.25 25.05 7.66
N VAL A 340 -21.06 25.33 8.67
CA VAL A 340 -20.77 26.28 9.76
C VAL A 340 -20.76 25.53 11.09
N CYS A 341 -19.73 25.76 11.91
CA CYS A 341 -19.64 25.08 13.20
C CYS A 341 -20.72 25.55 14.19
N PRO A 342 -21.56 24.64 14.75
CA PRO A 342 -22.65 25.01 15.64
C PRO A 342 -22.20 25.56 17.01
N LYS A 343 -20.91 25.45 17.36
CA LYS A 343 -20.35 25.92 18.65
C LYS A 343 -19.66 27.29 18.58
N CYS A 344 -19.14 27.68 17.41
CA CYS A 344 -18.36 28.92 17.27
C CYS A 344 -18.62 29.73 15.99
N GLY A 345 -19.55 29.31 15.12
CA GLY A 345 -19.87 30.03 13.88
C GLY A 345 -18.79 30.00 12.79
N SER A 346 -17.67 29.30 13.00
CA SER A 346 -16.60 29.23 12.01
C SER A 346 -17.00 28.42 10.76
N LYS A 347 -16.71 28.97 9.58
CA LYS A 347 -16.76 28.27 8.28
C LYS A 347 -15.55 27.33 8.05
N ARG A 348 -14.54 27.31 8.95
CA ARG A 348 -13.40 26.37 8.86
C ARG A 348 -13.81 25.00 9.43
N VAL A 349 -14.46 24.21 8.58
CA VAL A 349 -14.98 22.87 8.86
C VAL A 349 -14.40 21.87 7.86
N VAL A 350 -13.99 20.70 8.35
CA VAL A 350 -13.52 19.57 7.53
C VAL A 350 -14.49 18.40 7.69
N GLU A 351 -14.79 17.72 6.59
CA GLU A 351 -15.53 16.46 6.60
C GLU A 351 -14.56 15.28 6.73
N GLU A 352 -14.77 14.44 7.75
CA GLU A 352 -13.98 13.24 8.04
C GLU A 352 -14.85 11.98 7.94
N THR A 353 -14.25 10.85 7.57
CA THR A 353 -14.92 9.53 7.59
C THR A 353 -14.93 8.96 9.01
N ASP A 354 -16.10 8.79 9.60
CA ASP A 354 -16.26 8.22 10.93
C ASP A 354 -16.14 6.68 10.92
N LYS A 355 -14.92 6.20 11.16
CA LYS A 355 -14.62 4.77 11.25
C LYS A 355 -15.30 4.05 12.44
N SER A 356 -15.89 4.77 13.40
CA SER A 356 -16.63 4.16 14.51
C SER A 356 -18.05 3.73 14.13
N LYS A 357 -18.59 4.24 13.00
CA LYS A 357 -20.00 4.12 12.62
C LYS A 357 -20.15 3.64 11.19
N ILE A 358 -20.30 2.32 11.03
CA ILE A 358 -20.63 1.69 9.74
C ILE A 358 -22.12 1.93 9.45
N LEU A 359 -22.45 2.42 8.26
CA LEU A 359 -23.82 2.58 7.77
C LEU A 359 -24.34 1.27 7.16
N TYR A 360 -23.56 0.65 6.27
CA TYR A 360 -23.88 -0.63 5.64
C TYR A 360 -22.63 -1.27 5.01
N MET A 361 -22.73 -2.53 4.58
CA MET A 361 -21.69 -3.24 3.84
C MET A 361 -22.02 -3.22 2.34
N ALA A 362 -21.08 -2.81 1.49
CA ALA A 362 -21.21 -2.83 0.03
C ALA A 362 -20.08 -3.66 -0.57
N ALA A 363 -20.42 -4.73 -1.32
CA ALA A 363 -19.45 -5.64 -1.94
C ALA A 363 -18.32 -6.12 -0.98
N GLY A 364 -18.69 -6.46 0.26
CA GLY A 364 -17.76 -6.90 1.30
C GLY A 364 -16.95 -5.79 2.00
N ARG A 365 -17.12 -4.51 1.63
CA ARG A 365 -16.45 -3.37 2.25
C ARG A 365 -17.40 -2.54 3.12
N PRO A 366 -16.99 -2.10 4.33
CA PRO A 366 -17.80 -1.22 5.15
C PRO A 366 -17.89 0.19 4.56
N ILE A 367 -19.11 0.70 4.41
CA ILE A 367 -19.39 2.11 4.13
C ILE A 367 -19.63 2.80 5.46
N TYR A 368 -18.75 3.75 5.78
CA TYR A 368 -18.77 4.49 7.04
C TYR A 368 -19.62 5.76 6.94
N ALA A 369 -20.08 6.25 8.10
CA ALA A 369 -20.70 7.57 8.20
C ALA A 369 -19.69 8.69 7.93
N LYS A 370 -20.21 9.86 7.56
CA LYS A 370 -19.46 11.12 7.58
C LYS A 370 -19.64 11.79 8.94
N LYS A 371 -18.65 12.58 9.35
CA LYS A 371 -18.73 13.53 10.47
C LYS A 371 -18.04 14.83 10.06
N HIS A 372 -18.38 15.92 10.70
CA HIS A 372 -17.76 17.23 10.47
C HIS A 372 -17.00 17.66 11.72
N ARG A 373 -15.78 18.17 11.53
CA ARG A 373 -14.91 18.69 12.59
C ARG A 373 -14.58 20.15 12.31
N CYS A 374 -14.77 21.02 13.30
CA CYS A 374 -14.32 22.41 13.20
C CYS A 374 -12.84 22.55 13.58
N LEU A 375 -12.08 23.26 12.75
CA LEU A 375 -10.64 23.51 12.97
C LEU A 375 -10.36 24.53 14.09
N GLU A 376 -11.31 25.38 14.47
CA GLU A 376 -11.11 26.41 15.51
C GLU A 376 -11.32 25.89 16.93
N CYS A 377 -12.29 24.99 17.12
CA CYS A 377 -12.80 24.61 18.44
C CYS A 377 -12.88 23.10 18.66
N SER A 378 -12.27 22.32 17.76
CA SER A 378 -12.14 20.85 17.75
C SER A 378 -13.45 20.09 18.01
N THR A 379 -14.58 20.72 17.70
CA THR A 379 -15.91 20.16 17.96
C THR A 379 -16.37 19.35 16.77
N GLU A 380 -16.96 18.19 17.05
CA GLU A 380 -17.37 17.20 16.05
C GLU A 380 -18.89 16.98 16.08
N TRP A 381 -19.49 16.81 14.91
CA TRP A 381 -20.91 16.50 14.74
C TRP A 381 -21.16 15.64 13.48
N HIS A 382 -22.42 15.30 13.21
CA HIS A 382 -22.88 14.54 12.03
C HIS A 382 -24.00 15.29 11.31
#